data_AF-A0A6M0C935-F1
#
_entry.id   AF-A0A6M0C935-F1
#
_cell.length_a   1.000
_cell.length_b   1.000
_cell.length_c   1.000
_cell.angle_alpha   90.00
_cell.angle_beta   90.00
_cell.angle_gamma   90.00
#
_symmetry.space_group_name_H-M   'P 1'
#
loop_
_entity.id
_entity.type
_entity.pdbx_description
1 polymer ?
#
loop_
_entity_poly.entity_id
_entity_poly.type
_entity_poly.pdbx_seq_one_letter_code
_entity_poly.pdbx_strand_id
1 'polypeptide(L)' 'MERLQAVGMDKVRLGVDAENPSGANRLYESLGFRKVNTKIIYGKEL' A
#
# COMPACT_ATOMS: atom_id res chain seq x y z
N MET A 1 -8.55 5.78 -8.72
CA MET A 1 -7.32 6.48 -9.15
C MET A 1 -7.60 7.90 -9.65
N GLU A 2 -8.72 8.13 -10.34
CA GLU A 2 -9.10 9.43 -10.91
C GLU A 2 -9.01 10.62 -9.94
N ARG A 3 -9.48 10.48 -8.70
CA ARG A 3 -9.38 11.56 -7.69
C ARG A 3 -7.95 11.90 -7.29
N LEU A 4 -7.06 10.90 -7.25
CA LEU A 4 -5.65 11.09 -6.91
C LEU A 4 -4.90 11.73 -8.09
N GLN A 5 -5.25 11.33 -9.32
CA GLN A 5 -4.76 11.97 -10.54
C GLN A 5 -5.25 13.43 -10.65
N ALA A 6 -6.49 13.71 -10.26
CA ALA A 6 -7.06 15.06 -10.29
C ALA A 6 -6.33 16.06 -9.36
N VAL A 7 -5.66 15.57 -8.32
CA VAL A 7 -4.80 16.40 -7.44
C VAL A 7 -3.32 16.37 -7.85
N GLY A 8 -3.00 15.84 -9.03
CA GLY A 8 -1.65 15.83 -9.59
C GLY A 8 -0.72 14.74 -9.02
N MET A 9 -1.26 13.66 -8.43
CA MET A 9 -0.42 12.54 -7.98
C MET A 9 -0.06 11.59 -9.14
N ASP A 10 1.23 11.53 -9.45
CA ASP A 10 1.78 10.59 -10.45
C ASP A 10 1.95 9.17 -9.93
N LYS A 11 2.18 9.02 -8.61
CA LYS A 11 2.45 7.74 -7.95
C LYS A 11 1.80 7.70 -6.58
N VAL A 12 1.20 6.56 -6.26
CA VAL A 12 0.57 6.29 -4.96
C VAL A 12 1.17 5.02 -4.39
N ARG A 13 1.53 5.05 -3.10
CA ARG A 13 2.01 3.89 -2.36
C ARG A 13 1.16 3.70 -1.12
N LEU A 14 0.78 2.47 -0.86
CA LEU A 14 0.04 2.05 0.32
C LEU A 14 0.88 1.02 1.07
N GLY A 15 0.98 1.18 2.39
CA GLY A 15 1.57 0.19 3.27
C GLY A 15 0.46 -0.66 3.87
N VAL A 16 0.59 -1.97 3.76
CA VAL A 16 -0.28 -2.93 4.44
C VAL A 16 0.59 -3.95 5.15
N ASP A 17 0.05 -4.58 6.19
CA ASP A 17 0.70 -5.74 6.79
C ASP A 17 0.85 -6.84 5.72
N ALA A 18 2.06 -7.38 5.61
CA ALA A 18 2.39 -8.39 4.61
C ALA A 18 1.67 -9.72 4.89
N GLU A 19 1.38 -10.01 6.16
CA GLU A 19 0.72 -11.22 6.64
C GLU A 19 -0.77 -10.96 6.95
N ASN A 20 -1.34 -9.86 6.44
CA ASN A 20 -2.72 -9.49 6.71
C ASN A 20 -3.71 -10.61 6.28
N PRO A 21 -4.41 -11.27 7.23
CA PRO A 21 -5.35 -12.34 6.93
C PRO A 21 -6.61 -11.84 6.22
N SER A 22 -6.90 -10.54 6.24
CA SER A 22 -8.06 -9.94 5.56
C SER A 22 -7.91 -9.88 4.04
N GLY A 23 -6.75 -10.27 3.49
CA GLY A 23 -6.52 -10.29 2.04
C GLY A 23 -6.37 -8.90 1.41
N ALA A 24 -6.01 -7.88 2.19
CA ALA A 24 -5.83 -6.51 1.69
C ALA A 24 -4.89 -6.42 0.47
N ASN A 25 -3.84 -7.26 0.43
CA ASN A 25 -2.95 -7.37 -0.73
C ASN A 25 -3.74 -7.66 -2.02
N ARG A 26 -4.63 -8.66 -2.01
CA ARG A 26 -5.43 -9.05 -3.18
C ARG A 26 -6.40 -7.95 -3.60
N LEU A 27 -6.99 -7.25 -2.63
CA LEU A 27 -7.86 -6.11 -2.92
C LEU A 27 -7.09 -5.01 -3.66
N TYR A 28 -5.92 -4.62 -3.17
CA TYR A 28 -5.15 -3.56 -3.83
C TYR A 28 -4.60 -4.00 -5.19
N GLU A 29 -4.19 -5.26 -5.34
CA GLU A 29 -3.83 -5.84 -6.64
C GLU A 29 -5.00 -5.73 -7.65
N SER A 30 -6.24 -6.02 -7.22
CA SER A 30 -7.43 -5.87 -8.08
C SER A 30 -7.71 -4.42 -8.51
N LEU A 31 -7.22 -3.44 -7.75
CA LEU A 31 -7.31 -2.02 -8.06
C LEU A 31 -6.13 -1.50 -8.91
N GLY A 32 -5.27 -2.40 -9.39
CA GLY A 32 -4.12 -2.08 -10.24
C GLY A 32 -2.85 -1.73 -9.48
N PHE A 33 -2.82 -1.89 -8.15
CA PHE A 33 -1.58 -1.79 -7.41
C PHE A 33 -0.71 -3.04 -7.60
N ARG A 34 0.58 -2.90 -7.32
CA ARG A 34 1.52 -4.02 -7.28
C ARG A 34 2.40 -3.90 -6.06
N LYS A 35 2.84 -5.04 -5.54
CA LYS A 35 3.86 -5.09 -4.49
C LYS A 35 5.17 -4.50 -5.00
N VAL A 36 5.72 -3.53 -4.27
CA VAL A 36 7.00 -2.87 -4.60
C VAL A 36 8.11 -3.18 -3.59
N ASN A 37 7.76 -3.46 -2.34
CA ASN A 37 8.68 -3.93 -1.30
C ASN A 37 7.90 -4.58 -0.13
N THR A 38 8.63 -5.29 0.72
CA THR A 38 8.22 -5.65 2.08
C THR A 38 9.26 -5.09 3.03
N LYS A 39 8.82 -4.52 4.16
CA LYS A 39 9.70 -3.95 5.17
C LYS A 39 9.33 -4.51 6.53
N ILE A 40 10.34 -4.71 7.37
CA ILE A 40 10.16 -4.95 8.81
C ILE A 40 10.38 -3.60 9.48
N ILE A 41 9.42 -3.16 10.28
CA ILE A 41 9.45 -1.87 10.97
C ILE A 41 9.73 -2.13 12.45
N TYR A 42 10.76 -1.48 13.00
CA TYR A 42 11.12 -1.56 14.41
C TYR A 42 10.74 -0.25 15.09
N GLY A 43 10.17 -0.34 16.29
CA GLY A 43 9.91 0.79 17.17
C GLY A 43 10.70 0.66 18.46
N LYS A 44 11.15 1.78 19.02
CA LYS A 44 11.68 1.87 20.38
C LYS A 44 10.81 2.86 21.14
N GLU A 45 10.46 2.53 22.39
CA GLU A 45 9.88 3.52 23.29
C GLU A 45 10.88 4.66 23.52
N LEU A 46 10.36 5.90 23.49
CA LEU A 46 11.15 7.11 23.69
C LEU A 46 11.47 7.33 25.17
#